data_AF-A0A1H4DEV2-F1
#
_entry.id   AF-A0A1H4DEV2-F1
#
_cell.length_a   1.000
_cell.length_b   1.000
_cell.length_c   1.000
_cell.angle_alpha   90.00
_cell.angle_beta   90.00
_cell.angle_gamma   90.00
#
_symmetry.space_group_name_H-M   'P 1'
#
loop_
_entity.id
_entity.type
_entity.pdbx_description
1 polymer ?
#
loop_
_entity_poly.entity_id
_entity_poly.type
_entity_poly.pdbx_seq_one_letter_code
_entity_poly.pdbx_strand_id
1 'polypeptide(L)'
;MNHQHQRIKLAATSLFAFFLMLAMGIAATVLLNRGWQQHATSIASESQLIIISSMHGYSPGIIVGAFAGALLFLLYFMYRCIFQTETHFFKKAEKILASFAVVGLVVIFVGSHFITSHWQSKAEAAGFTPCPAMTLLPNRVTMEAWVRSTTLCFDPEVRRIVSRGTSEEMERLERHLKARPRN
;
A
#
# COMPACT_ATOMS: atom_id res chain seq x y z
N MET A 1 -6.48 14.02 -44.52
CA MET A 1 -6.99 14.53 -43.22
C MET A 1 -7.17 13.46 -42.14
N ASN A 2 -7.56 12.21 -42.47
CA ASN A 2 -7.86 11.18 -41.44
C ASN A 2 -6.63 10.73 -40.61
N HIS A 3 -5.43 10.71 -41.22
CA HIS A 3 -4.23 10.14 -40.59
C HIS A 3 -3.59 11.03 -39.50
N GLN A 4 -3.58 12.35 -39.67
CA GLN A 4 -3.08 13.28 -38.65
C GLN A 4 -3.99 13.32 -37.42
N HIS A 5 -5.32 13.28 -37.64
CA HIS A 5 -6.28 13.31 -36.55
C HIS A 5 -6.17 12.05 -35.66
N GLN A 6 -5.90 10.89 -36.25
CA GLN A 6 -5.61 9.66 -35.50
C GLN A 6 -4.31 9.76 -34.68
N ARG A 7 -3.23 10.33 -35.24
CA ARG A 7 -1.95 10.50 -34.51
C ARG A 7 -2.09 11.38 -33.28
N ILE A 8 -2.80 12.50 -33.40
CA ILE A 8 -3.05 13.42 -32.28
C ILE A 8 -3.88 12.73 -31.18
N LYS A 9 -4.92 11.97 -31.55
CA LYS A 9 -5.71 11.20 -30.57
C LYS A 9 -4.87 10.14 -29.84
N LEU A 10 -4.03 9.41 -30.56
CA LEU A 10 -3.13 8.40 -29.99
C LEU A 10 -2.06 9.02 -29.07
N ALA A 11 -1.54 10.19 -29.43
CA ALA A 11 -0.58 10.92 -28.60
C ALA A 11 -1.22 11.46 -27.31
N ALA A 12 -2.41 12.07 -27.43
CA ALA A 12 -3.17 12.58 -26.29
C ALA A 12 -3.54 11.46 -25.31
N THR A 13 -3.98 10.31 -25.82
CA THR A 13 -4.29 9.14 -24.99
C THR A 13 -3.06 8.58 -24.29
N SER A 14 -1.90 8.48 -24.95
CA SER A 14 -0.66 8.04 -24.29
C SER A 14 -0.18 9.01 -23.21
N LEU A 15 -0.29 10.32 -23.45
CA LEU A 15 0.11 11.34 -22.47
C LEU A 15 -0.82 11.35 -21.25
N PHE A 16 -2.13 11.21 -21.50
CA PHE A 16 -3.11 11.08 -20.42
C PHE A 16 -2.85 9.82 -19.57
N ALA A 17 -2.60 8.67 -20.21
CA ALA A 17 -2.27 7.42 -19.52
C ALA A 17 -0.97 7.55 -18.72
N PHE A 18 0.05 8.24 -19.26
CA PHE A 18 1.29 8.56 -18.55
C PHE A 18 1.01 9.32 -17.24
N PHE A 19 0.28 10.43 -17.30
CA PHE A 19 -0.02 11.23 -16.11
C PHE A 19 -0.85 10.47 -15.09
N LEU A 20 -1.81 9.67 -15.55
CA LEU A 20 -2.64 8.84 -14.66
C LEU A 20 -1.80 7.80 -13.93
N MET A 21 -0.94 7.07 -14.65
CA MET A 21 -0.05 6.07 -14.06
C MET A 21 0.98 6.70 -13.11
N LEU A 22 1.52 7.86 -13.47
CA LEU A 22 2.43 8.62 -12.61
C LEU A 22 1.74 9.07 -11.32
N ALA A 23 0.53 9.62 -11.42
CA ALA A 23 -0.26 10.02 -10.25
C ALA A 23 -0.57 8.83 -9.34
N MET A 24 -0.93 7.68 -9.90
CA MET A 24 -1.12 6.45 -9.14
C MET A 24 0.16 5.99 -8.44
N GLY A 25 1.32 6.03 -9.12
CA GLY A 25 2.61 5.67 -8.53
C GLY A 25 3.01 6.59 -7.38
N ILE A 26 2.79 7.90 -7.52
CA ILE A 26 3.03 8.90 -6.47
C ILE A 26 2.09 8.64 -5.29
N ALA A 27 0.80 8.47 -5.54
CA ALA A 27 -0.19 8.20 -4.49
C ALA A 27 0.15 6.91 -3.71
N ALA A 28 0.52 5.84 -4.41
CA ALA A 28 0.95 4.59 -3.78
C ALA A 28 2.20 4.77 -2.90
N THR A 29 3.16 5.57 -3.34
CA THR A 29 4.37 5.90 -2.57
C THR A 29 4.03 6.68 -1.29
N VAL A 30 3.16 7.69 -1.39
CA VAL A 30 2.71 8.48 -0.24
C VAL A 30 1.96 7.61 0.76
N LEU A 31 1.05 6.75 0.29
CA LEU A 31 0.28 5.84 1.14
C LEU A 31 1.19 4.82 1.84
N LEU A 32 2.17 4.27 1.14
CA LEU A 32 3.15 3.35 1.73
C LEU A 32 3.97 4.05 2.82
N ASN A 33 4.49 5.25 2.54
CA ASN A 33 5.30 5.98 3.53
C ASN A 33 4.47 6.35 4.78
N ARG A 34 3.22 6.80 4.59
CA ARG A 34 2.31 7.08 5.71
C ARG A 34 1.99 5.84 6.52
N GLY A 35 1.65 4.73 5.87
CA GLY A 35 1.39 3.45 6.55
C GLY A 35 2.62 2.93 7.30
N TRP A 36 3.80 3.05 6.69
CA TRP A 36 5.07 2.67 7.31
C TRP A 36 5.36 3.48 8.57
N GLN A 37 5.23 4.81 8.49
CA GLN A 37 5.40 5.69 9.65
C GLN A 37 4.36 5.38 10.73
N GLN A 38 3.10 5.14 10.36
CA GLN A 38 2.04 4.80 11.30
C GLN A 38 2.33 3.48 12.03
N HIS A 39 2.81 2.44 11.35
CA HIS A 39 3.19 1.19 12.03
C HIS A 39 4.40 1.38 12.94
N ALA A 40 5.40 2.13 12.49
CA ALA A 40 6.59 2.44 13.29
C ALA A 40 6.23 3.17 14.59
N THR A 41 5.40 4.22 14.51
CA THR A 41 4.97 4.99 15.68
C THR A 41 4.04 4.20 16.60
N SER A 42 3.15 3.36 16.04
CA SER A 42 2.22 2.55 16.85
C SER A 42 2.96 1.46 17.64
N ILE A 43 4.00 0.84 17.07
CA ILE A 43 4.80 -0.18 17.78
C ILE A 43 5.72 0.46 18.81
N ALA A 44 6.26 1.64 18.50
CA ALA A 44 7.10 2.40 19.43
C ALA A 44 6.29 3.06 20.56
N SER A 45 4.97 3.18 20.43
CA SER A 45 4.13 3.75 21.48
C SER A 45 3.89 2.76 22.62
N GLU A 46 3.60 3.29 23.80
CA GLU A 46 3.15 2.50 24.96
C GLU A 46 1.67 2.05 24.84
N SER A 47 1.13 2.04 23.62
CA SER A 47 -0.24 1.60 23.37
C SER A 47 -0.44 0.15 23.81
N GLN A 48 -1.65 -0.15 24.33
CA GLN A 48 -2.02 -1.50 24.74
C GLN A 48 -2.58 -2.33 23.57
N LEU A 49 -2.98 -1.67 22.49
CA LEU A 49 -3.53 -2.27 21.27
C LEU A 49 -2.95 -1.52 20.06
N ILE A 50 -2.53 -2.27 19.05
CA ILE A 50 -2.10 -1.75 17.74
C ILE A 50 -2.83 -2.49 16.64
N ILE A 51 -2.86 -1.88 15.46
CA ILE A 51 -3.47 -2.48 14.27
C ILE A 51 -2.42 -2.56 13.18
N ILE A 52 -2.23 -3.77 12.68
CA ILE A 52 -1.32 -4.06 11.57
C ILE A 52 -2.17 -4.30 10.33
N SER A 53 -1.91 -3.55 9.26
CA SER A 53 -2.67 -3.64 8.00
C SER A 53 -1.79 -4.24 6.92
N SER A 54 -2.22 -5.35 6.33
CA SER A 54 -1.51 -6.01 5.23
C SER A 54 -1.73 -5.32 3.88
N MET A 55 -2.65 -4.34 3.78
CA MET A 55 -2.91 -3.62 2.52
C MET A 55 -1.69 -2.85 1.99
N HIS A 56 -0.85 -2.32 2.88
CA HIS A 56 0.35 -1.59 2.47
C HIS A 56 1.45 -2.51 1.92
N GLY A 57 1.33 -3.82 2.16
CA GLY A 57 2.25 -4.82 1.63
C GLY A 57 2.19 -4.96 0.10
N TYR A 58 1.08 -4.59 -0.53
CA TYR A 58 0.93 -4.60 -1.99
C TYR A 58 1.58 -3.38 -2.67
N SER A 59 1.83 -2.30 -1.92
CA SER A 59 2.26 -1.01 -2.45
C SER A 59 3.60 -1.05 -3.22
N PRO A 60 4.64 -1.81 -2.83
CA PRO A 60 5.90 -1.85 -3.59
C PRO A 60 5.70 -2.34 -5.03
N GLY A 61 4.87 -3.36 -5.23
CA GLY A 61 4.58 -3.88 -6.57
C GLY A 61 3.77 -2.89 -7.41
N ILE A 62 2.80 -2.19 -6.80
CA ILE A 62 2.05 -1.12 -7.45
C ILE A 62 2.98 0.03 -7.87
N ILE A 63 3.91 0.43 -7.00
CA ILE A 63 4.90 1.49 -7.28
C ILE A 63 5.74 1.10 -8.49
N VAL A 64 6.38 -0.08 -8.48
CA VAL A 64 7.22 -0.56 -9.58
C VAL A 64 6.42 -0.64 -10.89
N GLY A 65 5.23 -1.24 -10.86
CA GLY A 65 4.37 -1.38 -12.03
C GLY A 65 3.86 -0.03 -12.57
N ALA A 66 3.47 0.89 -11.69
CA ALA A 66 2.97 2.20 -12.07
C ALA A 66 4.05 3.07 -12.72
N PHE A 67 5.26 3.11 -12.14
CA PHE A 67 6.38 3.85 -12.72
C PHE A 67 6.87 3.23 -14.03
N ALA A 68 6.98 1.89 -14.10
CA ALA A 68 7.34 1.20 -15.35
C ALA A 68 6.30 1.45 -16.46
N GLY A 69 5.01 1.38 -16.13
CA GLY A 69 3.92 1.67 -17.06
C GLY A 69 3.89 3.13 -17.50
N ALA A 70 4.11 4.08 -16.59
CA ALA A 70 4.25 5.49 -16.94
C ALA A 70 5.39 5.70 -17.95
N LEU A 71 6.58 5.15 -17.67
CA LEU A 71 7.72 5.25 -18.58
C LEU A 71 7.45 4.58 -19.95
N LEU A 72 6.68 3.48 -20.01
CA LEU A 72 6.24 2.87 -21.27
C LEU A 72 5.35 3.83 -22.07
N PHE A 73 4.33 4.42 -21.44
CA PHE A 73 3.45 5.37 -22.12
C PHE A 73 4.19 6.61 -22.61
N LEU A 74 5.16 7.09 -21.83
CA LEU A 74 6.05 8.17 -22.26
C LEU A 74 6.91 7.75 -23.46
N LEU A 75 7.49 6.54 -23.43
CA LEU A 75 8.27 6.00 -24.53
C LEU A 75 7.44 5.89 -25.82
N TYR A 76 6.20 5.40 -25.75
CA TYR A 76 5.28 5.33 -26.88
C TYR A 76 4.87 6.71 -27.40
N PHE A 77 4.70 7.70 -26.51
CA PHE A 77 4.49 9.08 -26.90
C PHE A 77 5.70 9.63 -27.67
N MET A 78 6.92 9.42 -27.16
CA MET A 78 8.15 9.87 -27.84
C MET A 78 8.33 9.23 -29.22
N TYR A 79 8.08 7.92 -29.31
CA TYR A 79 8.16 7.18 -30.58
C TYR A 79 7.19 7.73 -31.62
N ARG A 80 5.94 7.97 -31.25
CA ARG A 80 4.88 8.38 -32.19
C ARG A 80 4.94 9.86 -32.57
N CYS A 81 5.35 10.73 -31.65
CA CYS A 81 5.35 12.18 -31.88
C CYS A 81 6.68 12.73 -32.36
N ILE A 82 7.80 12.23 -31.82
CA ILE A 82 9.12 12.85 -32.04
C ILE A 82 9.96 12.04 -33.01
N PHE A 83 10.27 10.80 -32.67
CA PHE A 83 11.26 10.05 -33.45
C PHE A 83 10.70 9.44 -34.73
N GLN A 84 9.44 8.99 -34.70
CA GLN A 84 8.73 8.32 -35.81
C GLN A 84 9.52 7.18 -36.48
N THR A 85 10.56 6.71 -35.81
CA THR A 85 11.52 5.72 -36.30
C THR A 85 11.79 4.75 -35.17
N GLU A 86 11.68 3.46 -35.50
CA GLU A 86 11.81 2.39 -34.53
C GLU A 86 13.31 2.12 -34.31
N THR A 87 13.88 2.74 -33.29
CA THR A 87 15.29 2.55 -32.97
C THR A 87 15.49 1.24 -32.21
N HIS A 88 16.69 0.65 -32.32
CA HIS A 88 17.07 -0.50 -31.50
C HIS A 88 16.96 -0.20 -29.99
N PHE A 89 17.19 1.06 -29.59
CA PHE A 89 16.99 1.53 -28.23
C PHE A 89 15.53 1.40 -27.78
N PHE A 90 14.56 1.79 -28.62
CA PHE A 90 13.13 1.70 -28.31
C PHE A 90 12.73 0.26 -27.98
N LYS A 91 13.09 -0.72 -28.82
CA LYS A 91 12.76 -2.14 -28.59
C LYS A 91 13.37 -2.69 -27.30
N LYS A 92 14.61 -2.28 -27.00
CA LYS A 92 15.29 -2.71 -25.76
C LYS A 92 14.64 -2.09 -24.53
N ALA A 93 14.34 -0.79 -24.56
CA ALA A 93 13.69 -0.07 -23.48
C ALA A 93 12.27 -0.61 -23.21
N GLU A 94 11.48 -0.83 -24.27
CA GLU A 94 10.15 -1.44 -24.19
C GLU A 94 10.21 -2.80 -23.51
N LYS A 95 11.11 -3.70 -23.93
CA LYS A 95 11.26 -5.02 -23.32
C LYS A 95 11.64 -4.95 -21.84
N ILE A 96 12.55 -4.05 -21.48
CA ILE A 96 12.98 -3.87 -20.08
C ILE A 96 11.82 -3.33 -19.24
N LEU A 97 11.13 -2.29 -19.69
CA LEU A 97 10.04 -1.70 -18.94
C LEU A 97 8.82 -2.64 -18.85
N ALA A 98 8.53 -3.39 -19.91
CA ALA A 98 7.51 -4.45 -19.88
C ALA A 98 7.88 -5.55 -18.87
N SER A 99 9.16 -5.95 -18.82
CA SER A 99 9.65 -6.87 -17.81
C SER A 99 9.47 -6.31 -16.40
N PHE A 100 9.75 -5.02 -16.16
CA PHE A 100 9.52 -4.40 -14.85
C PHE A 100 8.05 -4.33 -14.49
N ALA A 101 7.15 -4.12 -15.45
CA ALA A 101 5.71 -4.16 -15.19
C ALA A 101 5.25 -5.56 -14.74
N VAL A 102 5.76 -6.61 -15.39
CA VAL A 102 5.49 -8.01 -14.99
C VAL A 102 6.09 -8.32 -13.62
N VAL A 103 7.34 -7.90 -13.37
CA VAL A 103 7.98 -8.05 -12.06
C VAL A 103 7.18 -7.32 -10.98
N GLY A 104 6.71 -6.10 -11.25
CA GLY A 104 5.84 -5.35 -10.35
C GLY A 104 4.60 -6.16 -9.95
N LEU A 105 3.96 -6.83 -10.92
CA LEU A 105 2.81 -7.71 -10.66
C LEU A 105 3.17 -8.89 -9.75
N VAL A 106 4.33 -9.52 -9.94
CA VAL A 106 4.79 -10.60 -9.04
C VAL A 106 5.10 -10.07 -7.64
N VAL A 107 5.72 -8.90 -7.54
CA VAL A 107 6.07 -8.25 -6.28
C VAL A 107 4.82 -7.85 -5.49
N ILE A 108 3.67 -7.59 -6.11
CA ILE A 108 2.41 -7.38 -5.38
C ILE A 108 2.10 -8.58 -4.47
N PHE A 109 2.22 -9.81 -4.97
CA PHE A 109 1.91 -11.01 -4.22
C PHE A 109 2.99 -11.36 -3.19
N VAL A 110 4.26 -11.25 -3.57
CA VAL A 110 5.37 -11.63 -2.70
C VAL A 110 5.64 -10.56 -1.63
N GLY A 111 5.60 -9.29 -2.03
CA GLY A 111 5.87 -8.15 -1.16
C GLY A 111 4.88 -8.03 0.00
N SER A 112 3.63 -8.44 -0.21
CA SER A 112 2.61 -8.40 0.86
C SER A 112 2.97 -9.33 2.02
N HIS A 113 3.46 -10.53 1.73
CA HIS A 113 3.87 -11.49 2.74
C HIS A 113 5.10 -10.99 3.51
N PHE A 114 6.14 -10.52 2.82
CA PHE A 114 7.37 -10.03 3.46
C PHE A 114 7.16 -8.79 4.33
N ILE A 115 6.35 -7.82 3.88
CA ILE A 115 6.10 -6.60 4.66
C ILE A 115 5.25 -6.93 5.88
N THR A 116 4.22 -7.77 5.71
CA THR A 116 3.36 -8.18 6.83
C THR A 116 4.18 -8.95 7.87
N SER A 117 5.00 -9.91 7.45
CA SER A 117 5.85 -10.68 8.37
C SER A 117 6.88 -9.81 9.09
N HIS A 118 7.44 -8.80 8.42
CA HIS A 118 8.35 -7.85 9.06
C HIS A 118 7.69 -7.11 10.21
N TRP A 119 6.47 -6.60 10.00
CA TRP A 119 5.74 -5.84 11.02
C TRP A 119 5.21 -6.73 12.15
N GLN A 120 4.73 -7.94 11.83
CA GLN A 120 4.34 -8.92 12.84
C GLN A 120 5.53 -9.29 13.74
N SER A 121 6.70 -9.59 13.16
CA SER A 121 7.91 -9.88 13.93
C SER A 121 8.35 -8.71 14.82
N LYS A 122 8.26 -7.47 14.33
CA LYS A 122 8.53 -6.27 15.14
C LYS A 122 7.54 -6.08 16.28
N ALA A 123 6.26 -6.40 16.06
CA ALA A 123 5.24 -6.30 17.08
C ALA A 123 5.43 -7.38 18.18
N GLU A 124 5.75 -8.61 17.79
CA GLU A 124 6.10 -9.70 18.72
C GLU A 124 7.31 -9.32 19.58
N ALA A 125 8.37 -8.80 18.96
CA ALA A 125 9.56 -8.34 19.67
C ALA A 125 9.28 -7.17 20.63
N ALA A 126 8.24 -6.37 20.36
CA ALA A 126 7.78 -5.31 21.24
C ALA A 126 6.80 -5.79 22.34
N GLY A 127 6.50 -7.09 22.39
CA GLY A 127 5.63 -7.72 23.40
C GLY A 127 4.15 -7.68 23.07
N PHE A 128 3.77 -7.49 21.81
CA PHE A 128 2.39 -7.62 21.35
C PHE A 128 2.09 -9.06 20.92
N THR A 129 0.84 -9.47 21.10
CA THR A 129 0.31 -10.76 20.67
C THR A 129 -0.90 -10.55 19.77
N PRO A 130 -1.07 -11.37 18.71
CA PRO A 130 -2.22 -11.24 17.81
C PRO A 130 -3.50 -11.65 18.52
N CYS A 131 -4.58 -10.89 18.35
CA CYS A 131 -5.90 -11.33 18.77
C CYS A 131 -6.43 -12.45 17.86
N PRO A 132 -7.18 -13.44 18.40
CA PRO A 132 -7.80 -14.46 17.58
C PRO A 132 -8.68 -13.84 16.49
N ALA A 133 -8.68 -14.44 15.29
CA ALA A 133 -9.48 -13.96 14.18
C ALA A 133 -10.96 -13.78 14.60
N MET A 134 -11.62 -12.74 14.08
CA MET A 134 -13.04 -12.40 14.34
C MET A 134 -13.39 -11.88 15.75
N THR A 135 -12.44 -11.80 16.69
CA THR A 135 -12.70 -11.20 18.02
C THR A 135 -12.77 -9.67 17.95
N LEU A 136 -11.77 -9.06 17.29
CA LEU A 136 -11.71 -7.64 16.97
C LEU A 136 -11.65 -7.48 15.44
N LEU A 137 -12.31 -6.43 14.92
CA LEU A 137 -12.34 -6.09 13.49
C LEU A 137 -12.88 -7.24 12.57
N PRO A 138 -13.99 -7.91 12.89
CA PRO A 138 -14.47 -9.09 12.14
C PRO A 138 -14.79 -8.82 10.66
N ASN A 139 -15.01 -7.55 10.29
CA ASN A 139 -15.32 -7.15 8.90
C ASN A 139 -14.08 -6.77 8.07
N ARG A 140 -12.86 -6.97 8.59
CA ARG A 140 -11.61 -6.54 7.94
C ARG A 140 -10.63 -7.71 7.81
N VAL A 141 -10.51 -8.26 6.61
CA VAL A 141 -9.60 -9.39 6.31
C VAL A 141 -8.14 -8.93 6.22
N THR A 142 -7.90 -7.66 5.91
CA THR A 142 -6.56 -7.11 5.69
C THR A 142 -6.00 -6.37 6.90
N MET A 143 -6.66 -6.47 8.06
CA MET A 143 -6.23 -5.80 9.29
C MET A 143 -6.26 -6.79 10.44
N GLU A 144 -5.21 -6.78 11.23
CA GLU A 144 -5.07 -7.62 12.42
C GLU A 144 -4.89 -6.72 13.65
N ALA A 145 -5.65 -7.02 14.70
CA ALA A 145 -5.49 -6.37 16.00
C ALA A 145 -4.46 -7.13 16.83
N TRP A 146 -3.54 -6.40 17.43
CA TRP A 146 -2.44 -6.91 18.23
C TRP A 146 -2.46 -6.21 19.59
N VAL A 147 -2.37 -6.96 20.69
CA VAL A 147 -2.52 -6.46 22.06
C VAL A 147 -1.37 -6.90 22.96
N ARG A 148 -1.05 -6.08 23.98
CA ARG A 148 -0.08 -6.47 25.02
C ARG A 148 -0.67 -7.47 26.03
N SER A 149 -1.98 -7.41 26.27
CA SER A 149 -2.69 -8.35 27.13
C SER A 149 -3.83 -8.99 26.35
N THR A 150 -3.85 -10.32 26.30
CA THR A 150 -4.88 -11.10 25.58
C THR A 150 -6.29 -10.87 26.13
N THR A 151 -6.42 -10.41 27.37
CA THR A 151 -7.72 -10.03 27.96
C THR A 151 -8.42 -8.90 27.20
N LEU A 152 -7.66 -8.00 26.57
CA LEU A 152 -8.21 -6.89 25.77
C LEU A 152 -8.92 -7.36 24.50
N CYS A 153 -8.55 -8.53 23.96
CA CYS A 153 -9.20 -9.08 22.77
C CYS A 153 -10.67 -9.46 23.01
N PHE A 154 -11.02 -9.78 24.26
CA PHE A 154 -12.36 -10.25 24.65
C PHE A 154 -13.18 -9.19 25.38
N ASP A 155 -12.62 -8.00 25.59
CA ASP A 155 -13.34 -6.92 26.26
C ASP A 155 -14.42 -6.33 25.32
N PRO A 156 -15.71 -6.40 25.70
CA PRO A 156 -16.81 -5.92 24.87
C PRO A 156 -16.76 -4.39 24.65
N GLU A 157 -16.19 -3.62 25.58
CA GLU A 157 -16.02 -2.17 25.42
C GLU A 157 -14.96 -1.85 24.38
N VAL A 158 -13.84 -2.58 24.41
CA VAL A 158 -12.76 -2.45 23.41
C VAL A 158 -13.29 -2.79 22.02
N ARG A 159 -14.06 -3.88 21.89
CA ARG A 159 -14.70 -4.28 20.64
C ARG A 159 -15.70 -3.24 20.12
N ARG A 160 -16.39 -2.53 21.01
CA ARG A 160 -17.34 -1.47 20.63
C ARG A 160 -16.62 -0.21 20.13
N ILE A 161 -15.47 0.12 20.70
CA ILE A 161 -14.67 1.29 20.30
C ILE A 161 -13.90 1.00 19.01
N VAL A 162 -13.27 -0.18 18.90
CA VAL A 162 -12.42 -0.57 17.75
C VAL A 162 -13.23 -1.38 16.76
N SER A 163 -14.02 -0.67 15.96
CA SER A 163 -14.91 -1.27 14.96
C SER A 163 -14.29 -1.29 13.56
N ARG A 164 -13.54 -0.25 13.22
CA ARG A 164 -12.95 -0.02 11.88
C ARG A 164 -11.43 0.00 11.90
N GLY A 165 -10.84 0.24 13.06
CA GLY A 165 -9.40 0.33 13.26
C GLY A 165 -8.80 1.66 12.83
N THR A 166 -9.57 2.74 12.92
CA THR A 166 -9.09 4.08 12.55
C THR A 166 -8.21 4.67 13.65
N SER A 167 -7.34 5.62 13.29
CA SER A 167 -6.50 6.33 14.26
C SER A 167 -7.32 7.01 15.37
N GLU A 168 -8.49 7.55 15.03
CA GLU A 168 -9.41 8.17 16.01
C GLU A 168 -9.99 7.15 17.01
N GLU A 169 -10.37 5.96 16.53
CA GLU A 169 -10.85 4.88 17.40
C GLU A 169 -9.72 4.41 18.35
N MET A 170 -8.49 4.34 17.83
CA MET A 170 -7.31 3.98 18.62
C MET A 170 -7.01 5.01 19.70
N GLU A 171 -7.06 6.30 19.39
CA GLU A 171 -6.86 7.38 20.37
C GLU A 171 -7.97 7.39 21.43
N ARG A 172 -9.22 7.15 21.02
CA ARG A 172 -10.35 7.04 21.95
C ARG A 172 -10.20 5.84 22.88
N LEU A 173 -9.73 4.70 22.35
CA LEU A 173 -9.46 3.51 23.14
C LEU A 173 -8.35 3.78 24.17
N GLU A 174 -7.24 4.41 23.76
CA GLU A 174 -6.16 4.72 24.69
C GLU A 174 -6.62 5.62 25.84
N ARG A 175 -7.45 6.64 25.54
CA ARG A 175 -8.04 7.49 26.59
C ARG A 175 -8.94 6.69 27.53
N HIS A 176 -9.75 5.78 26.99
CA HIS A 176 -10.62 4.90 27.77
C HIS A 176 -9.81 3.98 28.70
N LEU A 177 -8.74 3.36 28.18
CA LEU A 177 -7.89 2.46 28.94
C LEU A 177 -7.07 3.19 30.00
N LYS A 178 -6.61 4.43 29.74
CA LYS A 178 -5.92 5.27 30.73
C LYS A 178 -6.83 5.77 31.85
N ALA A 179 -8.12 5.97 31.56
CA ALA A 179 -9.11 6.38 32.55
C ALA A 179 -9.60 5.21 33.42
N ARG A 180 -9.33 3.97 33.02
CA ARG A 180 -9.71 2.77 33.78
C ARG A 180 -8.78 2.60 34.98
N PRO A 181 -9.31 2.37 36.20
CA PRO A 181 -8.45 2.00 37.32
C PRO A 181 -7.72 0.69 36.99
N ARG A 182 -6.39 0.69 37.16
CA ARG A 182 -5.58 -0.52 37.10
C ARG A 182 -5.95 -1.38 38.31
N ASN A 183 -6.89 -2.31 38.12
CA ASN A 183 -7.10 -3.42 39.04
C ASN A 183 -6.10 -4.53 38.75
#